data_AF-A0AAN7Z7F2-F1
#
_entry.id   AF-A0AAN7Z7F2-F1
#
_cell.length_a   1.000
_cell.length_b   1.000
_cell.length_c   1.000
_cell.angle_alpha   90.00
_cell.angle_beta   90.00
_cell.angle_gamma   90.00
#
_symmetry.space_group_name_H-M   'P 1'
#
loop_
_entity.id
_entity.type
_entity.pdbx_description
1 polymer ?
#
loop_
_entity_poly.entity_id
_entity_poly.type
_entity_poly.pdbx_seq_one_letter_code
_entity_poly.pdbx_strand_id
1 'polypeptide(L)'
;MQLLKCETTIPLPKVLDFSSTTQSVLRYPCILMSYISGVLLYDVCFGHQRKSIDLEVNRAQRTRALESIASAMVQLGRFSFPTSGSLVFANNGFPSGTG
;
A
#
# COMPACT_ATOMS: atom_id res chain seq x y z
N MET A 1 2.20 7.30 -5.72
CA MET A 1 1.26 6.92 -4.64
C MET A 1 0.01 7.80 -4.54
N GLN A 2 0.02 9.05 -5.02
CA GLN A 2 -1.14 9.96 -4.87
C GLN A 2 -2.41 9.45 -5.60
N LEU A 3 -2.27 8.94 -6.83
CA LEU A 3 -3.40 8.39 -7.58
C LEU A 3 -4.14 7.28 -6.81
N LEU A 4 -3.41 6.28 -6.31
CA LEU A 4 -4.00 5.19 -5.53
C LEU A 4 -4.68 5.71 -4.26
N LYS A 5 -4.16 6.77 -3.63
CA LYS A 5 -4.78 7.36 -2.43
C LYS A 5 -6.12 8.04 -2.73
N CYS A 6 -6.28 8.64 -3.91
CA CYS A 6 -7.53 9.29 -4.29
C CYS A 6 -8.61 8.29 -4.72
N GLU A 7 -8.18 7.22 -5.39
CA GLU A 7 -9.09 6.29 -6.07
C GLU A 7 -9.39 5.00 -5.28
N THR A 8 -8.67 4.76 -4.18
CA THR A 8 -8.87 3.58 -3.33
C THR A 8 -9.10 3.99 -1.89
N THR A 9 -9.75 3.11 -1.13
CA THR A 9 -9.93 3.27 0.32
C THR A 9 -8.74 2.72 1.11
N ILE A 10 -7.67 2.31 0.43
CA ILE A 10 -6.50 1.69 1.05
C ILE A 10 -5.73 2.76 1.83
N PRO A 11 -5.38 2.52 3.11
CA PRO A 11 -4.56 3.44 3.86
C PRO A 11 -3.14 3.45 3.28
N LEU A 12 -2.82 4.51 2.53
CA LEU A 12 -1.51 4.71 1.93
C LEU A 12 -0.79 5.91 2.56
N PRO A 13 0.54 5.82 2.74
CA PRO A 13 1.30 6.90 3.34
C PRO A 13 1.34 8.10 2.39
N LYS A 14 1.26 9.30 2.95
CA LYS A 14 1.38 10.54 2.18
C LYS A 14 2.86 10.76 1.85
N VAL A 15 3.17 10.96 0.58
CA VAL A 15 4.52 11.43 0.17
C VAL A 15 4.68 12.86 0.66
N LEU A 16 5.72 13.10 1.45
CA LEU A 16 6.07 14.41 2.01
C LEU A 16 7.13 15.10 1.15
N ASP A 17 8.13 14.34 0.71
CA ASP A 17 9.21 14.81 -0.17
C ASP A 17 9.79 13.64 -0.97
N PHE A 18 10.44 13.92 -2.09
CA PHE A 18 11.16 12.90 -2.86
C PHE A 18 12.33 13.51 -3.64
N SER A 19 13.41 12.73 -3.78
CA SER A 19 14.52 13.04 -4.68
C SER A 19 14.74 11.86 -5.61
N SER A 20 14.79 12.12 -6.91
CA SER A 20 15.26 11.15 -7.92
C SER A 20 16.73 11.31 -8.26
N THR A 21 17.41 12.30 -7.67
CA THR A 21 18.81 12.64 -7.97
C THR A 21 19.75 12.17 -6.87
N THR A 22 21.03 12.04 -7.23
CA THR A 22 22.15 11.79 -6.31
C THR A 22 22.78 13.06 -5.76
N GLN A 23 22.19 14.24 -6.04
CA GLN A 23 22.69 15.53 -5.58
C GLN A 23 22.13 15.93 -4.21
N SER A 24 21.20 15.14 -3.66
CA SER A 24 20.67 15.33 -2.32
C SER A 24 21.75 15.06 -1.26
N VAL A 25 21.51 15.51 -0.02
CA VAL A 25 22.40 15.24 1.14
C VAL A 25 22.65 13.74 1.32
N LEU A 26 21.64 12.93 1.01
CA LEU A 26 21.71 11.48 1.08
C LEU A 26 22.52 10.87 -0.07
N ARG A 27 22.73 11.60 -1.17
CA ARG A 27 23.42 11.17 -2.39
C ARG A 27 22.81 9.95 -3.09
N TYR A 28 21.60 9.57 -2.73
CA TYR A 28 20.82 8.53 -3.38
C TYR A 28 19.35 8.96 -3.57
N PRO A 29 18.64 8.40 -4.57
CA PRO A 29 17.21 8.61 -4.73
C PRO A 29 16.44 8.12 -3.50
N CYS A 30 15.54 8.95 -2.99
CA CYS A 30 14.78 8.66 -1.78
C CYS A 30 13.37 9.22 -1.87
N ILE A 31 12.46 8.63 -1.08
CA ILE A 31 11.10 9.14 -0.92
C ILE A 31 10.82 9.20 0.58
N LEU A 32 10.47 10.39 1.05
CA LEU A 32 10.01 10.62 2.42
C LEU A 32 8.49 10.51 2.46
N MET A 33 7.98 9.68 3.36
CA MET A 33 6.54 9.43 3.49
C MET A 33 6.07 9.52 4.94
N SER A 34 4.79 9.81 5.16
CA SER A 34 4.18 9.83 6.49
C SER A 34 4.18 8.44 7.12
N TYR A 35 4.45 8.36 8.42
CA TYR A 35 4.33 7.12 9.18
C TYR A 35 2.85 6.70 9.33
N ILE A 36 2.57 5.41 9.12
CA ILE A 36 1.28 4.79 9.44
C ILE A 36 1.48 3.93 10.68
N SER A 37 0.79 4.29 11.76
CA SER A 37 0.79 3.48 12.98
C SER A 37 0.06 2.17 12.73
N GLY A 38 0.68 1.06 13.10
CA GLY A 38 0.10 -0.26 12.93
C GLY A 38 1.02 -1.36 13.46
N VAL A 39 0.52 -2.58 13.39
CA VAL A 39 1.25 -3.80 13.71
C VAL A 39 1.44 -4.61 12.45
N LEU A 40 2.55 -5.34 12.37
CA LEU A 40 2.78 -6.23 11.24
C LEU A 40 1.71 -7.32 11.25
N LEU A 41 1.11 -7.57 10.09
CA LEU A 41 0.11 -8.62 9.96
C LEU A 41 0.68 -9.99 10.33
N TYR A 42 1.98 -10.19 10.09
CA TYR A 42 2.68 -11.39 10.53
C TYR A 42 2.57 -11.60 12.04
N ASP A 43 2.78 -10.55 12.84
CA ASP A 43 2.68 -10.65 14.30
C ASP A 43 1.23 -10.91 14.73
N VAL A 44 0.28 -10.26 14.06
CA VAL A 44 -1.15 -10.49 14.28
C VAL A 44 -1.53 -11.93 13.93
N CYS A 45 -0.97 -12.54 12.88
CA CYS A 45 -1.35 -13.87 12.42
C CYS A 45 -0.52 -15.01 13.02
N PHE A 46 0.73 -14.77 13.42
CA PHE A 46 1.72 -15.81 13.74
C PHE A 46 2.65 -15.45 14.92
N GLY A 47 2.49 -14.29 15.54
CA GLY A 47 3.38 -13.82 16.61
C GLY A 47 3.44 -14.74 17.84
N HIS A 48 4.64 -14.86 18.42
CA HIS A 48 4.96 -15.76 19.53
C HIS A 48 4.25 -15.44 20.86
N GLN A 49 3.65 -14.26 21.00
CA GLN A 49 2.86 -13.86 22.19
C GLN A 49 1.48 -14.55 22.27
N ARG A 50 1.13 -15.39 21.30
CA ARG A 50 -0.21 -16.00 21.15
C ARG A 50 -0.51 -17.21 22.04
N LYS A 51 0.35 -17.57 23.00
CA LYS A 51 0.19 -18.79 23.83
C LYS A 51 -1.08 -18.86 24.70
N SER A 52 -1.89 -17.80 24.79
CA SER A 52 -3.08 -17.75 25.67
C SER A 52 -4.33 -17.12 25.03
N ILE A 53 -4.41 -17.00 23.69
CA ILE A 53 -5.58 -16.41 23.02
C ILE A 53 -6.51 -17.52 22.50
N ASP A 54 -7.81 -17.35 22.75
CA ASP A 54 -8.89 -18.21 22.25
C ASP A 54 -8.79 -18.41 20.71
N LEU A 55 -8.91 -19.67 20.28
CA LEU A 55 -8.75 -20.09 18.89
C LEU A 55 -9.80 -19.44 17.97
N GLU A 56 -11.02 -19.21 18.45
CA GLU A 56 -12.08 -18.59 17.65
C GLU A 56 -11.82 -17.10 17.43
N VAL A 57 -11.36 -16.38 18.46
CA VAL A 57 -10.94 -14.97 18.33
C VAL A 57 -9.80 -14.83 17.31
N ASN A 58 -8.86 -15.77 17.34
CA ASN A 58 -7.74 -15.83 16.40
C ASN A 58 -8.21 -16.06 14.96
N ARG A 59 -9.10 -17.02 14.76
CA ARG A 59 -9.69 -17.32 13.46
C ARG A 59 -10.44 -16.11 12.90
N ALA A 60 -11.29 -15.47 13.71
CA ALA A 60 -12.04 -14.29 13.30
C ALA A 60 -11.13 -13.10 12.94
N GLN A 61 -10.03 -12.89 13.67
CA GLN A 61 -9.04 -11.85 13.32
C GLN A 61 -8.35 -12.14 11.99
N ARG A 62 -7.93 -13.39 11.75
CA ARG A 62 -7.29 -13.81 10.49
C ARG A 62 -8.23 -13.66 9.31
N THR A 63 -9.47 -14.12 9.43
CA THR A 63 -10.48 -14.00 8.38
C THR A 63 -10.69 -12.54 8.00
N ARG A 64 -10.91 -11.65 8.99
CA ARG A 64 -11.08 -10.21 8.73
C ARG A 64 -9.88 -9.57 8.04
N ALA A 65 -8.66 -9.97 8.42
CA ALA A 65 -7.45 -9.47 7.77
C ALA A 65 -7.35 -9.92 6.31
N LEU A 66 -7.64 -11.20 6.03
CA LEU A 66 -7.66 -11.74 4.67
C LEU A 66 -8.75 -11.10 3.81
N GLU A 67 -9.95 -10.88 4.35
CA GLU A 67 -11.02 -10.15 3.68
C GLU A 67 -10.62 -8.72 3.35
N SER A 68 -9.93 -8.04 4.27
CA SER A 68 -9.43 -6.69 4.05
C SER A 68 -8.37 -6.64 2.95
N ILE A 69 -7.45 -7.62 2.92
CA ILE A 69 -6.46 -7.75 1.83
C ILE A 69 -7.16 -8.03 0.50
N ALA A 70 -8.13 -8.96 0.48
CA ALA A 70 -8.86 -9.30 -0.73
C ALA A 70 -9.61 -8.07 -1.28
N SER A 71 -10.27 -7.30 -0.42
CA SER A 71 -10.93 -6.05 -0.79
C SER A 71 -9.95 -5.03 -1.37
N ALA A 72 -8.78 -4.85 -0.75
CA ALA A 72 -7.72 -3.98 -1.26
C ALA A 72 -7.21 -4.45 -2.64
N MET A 73 -7.00 -5.76 -2.82
CA MET A 73 -6.55 -6.33 -4.09
C MET A 73 -7.57 -6.15 -5.21
N VAL A 74 -8.88 -6.26 -4.92
CA VAL A 74 -9.94 -5.97 -5.90
C VAL A 74 -9.88 -4.51 -6.35
N GLN A 75 -9.66 -3.57 -5.41
CA GLN A 75 -9.51 -2.15 -5.76
C GLN A 75 -8.24 -1.89 -6.59
N LEU A 76 -7.12 -2.54 -6.24
CA LEU A 76 -5.87 -2.44 -6.99
C LEU A 76 -5.94 -3.05 -8.38
N GLY A 77 -6.78 -4.07 -8.58
CA GLY A 77 -6.98 -4.71 -9.89
C GLY A 77 -7.42 -3.74 -10.99
N ARG A 78 -8.04 -2.61 -10.62
CA ARG A 78 -8.41 -1.52 -11.55
C ARG A 78 -7.20 -0.79 -12.13
N PHE A 79 -6.03 -0.90 -11.50
CA PHE A 79 -4.77 -0.28 -11.91
C PHE A 79 -3.81 -1.29 -12.54
N SER A 80 -4.34 -2.34 -13.17
CA SER A 80 -3.54 -3.31 -13.92
C SER A 80 -3.30 -2.76 -15.32
N PHE A 81 -2.03 -2.57 -15.67
CA PHE A 81 -1.60 -2.11 -17.00
C PHE A 81 -0.82 -3.22 -17.73
N PRO A 82 -0.97 -3.34 -19.05
CA PRO A 82 -0.28 -4.37 -19.83
C PRO A 82 1.23 -4.15 -19.92
N THR A 83 1.70 -2.91 -19.71
CA THR A 83 3.13 -2.56 -19.69
C THR A 83 3.51 -1.93 -18.36
N SER A 84 4.80 -2.05 -18.00
CA SER A 84 5.38 -1.29 -16.91
C SER A 84 5.90 0.04 -17.45
N GLY A 85 5.78 1.13 -16.68
CA GLY A 85 6.20 2.45 -17.13
C GLY A 85 5.65 3.56 -16.25
N SER A 86 5.84 4.80 -16.70
CA SER A 86 5.21 5.96 -16.07
C SER A 86 3.75 6.04 -16.47
N LEU A 87 2.89 6.42 -15.54
CA LEU A 87 1.48 6.68 -15.86
C LEU A 87 1.36 7.86 -16.82
N VAL A 88 0.63 7.65 -17.90
CA VAL A 88 0.21 8.70 -18.84
C VAL A 88 -1.22 9.08 -18.47
N PHE A 89 -1.47 10.38 -18.34
CA PHE A 89 -2.80 10.92 -18.01
C PHE A 89 -3.44 11.49 -19.27
N ALA A 90 -4.71 11.16 -19.51
CA ALA A 90 -5.49 11.78 -20.58
C ALA A 90 -5.88 13.23 -20.19
N ASN A 91 -6.39 13.99 -21.17
CA ASN A 91 -6.80 15.40 -20.97
C ASN A 91 -7.87 15.60 -19.88
N ASN A 92 -8.56 14.52 -19.47
CA ASN A 92 -9.54 14.51 -18.38
C ASN A 92 -8.91 14.22 -17.00
N GLY A 93 -7.58 14.08 -16.90
CA GLY A 93 -6.85 13.80 -15.67
C GLY A 93 -6.86 12.34 -15.22
N PHE A 94 -7.52 11.45 -15.96
CA PHE A 94 -7.55 10.01 -15.64
C PHE A 94 -6.35 9.28 -16.27
N PRO A 95 -5.85 8.20 -15.62
CA PRO A 95 -4.78 7.38 -16.17
C PRO A 95 -5.26 6.68 -17.45
N SER A 96 -4.58 6.91 -18.58
CA SER A 96 -4.90 6.31 -19.88
C SER A 96 -4.00 5.15 -20.25
N GLY A 97 -2.88 4.97 -19.55
CA GLY A 97 -1.94 3.88 -19.77
C GLY A 97 -0.58 4.15 -19.14
N THR A 98 0.40 3.40 -19.61
CA THR A 98 1.80 3.45 -19.19
C THR A 98 2.70 3.67 -20.40
N GLY A 99 3.68 4.57 -20.27
CA GLY A 99 4.64 4.93 -21.31
C GLY A 99 6.06 5.02 -20.79
#